data_AF-A0A9C9ERH1-F1
#
_entry.id   AF-A0A9C9ERH1-F1
#
_cell.length_a   1.000
_cell.length_b   1.000
_cell.length_c   1.000
_cell.angle_alpha   90.00
_cell.angle_beta   90.00
_cell.angle_gamma   90.00
#
_symmetry.space_group_name_H-M   'P 1'
#
loop_
_entity.id
_entity.type
_entity.pdbx_description
1 polymer ?
#
loop_
_entity_poly.entity_id
_entity_poly.type
_entity_poly.pdbx_seq_one_letter_code
_entity_poly.pdbx_strand_id
1 'polypeptide(L)'
;MKPKEILDCWLRELKLEVDIVEYLSGVVPVGRRNIYDGSRVLLVGDAASLANPLTGEGICNAINSGRWAGEAVYHFLLSGRKSDVNRYYIDKVNRNMLKPNRRLYMIRNWFYNLSEKEVERIVVLLKKAIDNRHFREINIMSILYNLILKHPGGVIRSFWR
;
A
#
# COMPACT_ATOMS: atom_id res chain seq x y z
N MET A 1 -0.15 10.10 -22.00
CA MET A 1 1.24 10.45 -21.69
C MET A 1 1.87 9.25 -20.99
N LYS A 2 3.06 8.82 -21.40
CA LYS A 2 3.79 7.71 -20.78
C LYS A 2 4.35 8.15 -19.42
N PRO A 3 4.52 7.26 -18.42
CA PRO A 3 5.06 7.63 -17.11
C PRO A 3 6.39 8.39 -17.18
N LYS A 4 7.28 8.01 -18.11
CA LYS A 4 8.55 8.70 -18.33
C LYS A 4 8.36 10.16 -18.78
N GLU A 5 7.45 10.39 -19.72
CA GLU A 5 7.16 11.75 -20.23
C GLU A 5 6.64 12.66 -19.11
N ILE A 6 5.82 12.12 -18.20
CA ILE A 6 5.33 12.86 -17.03
C ILE A 6 6.50 13.26 -16.11
N LEU A 7 7.41 12.32 -15.82
CA LEU A 7 8.59 12.58 -15.01
C LEU A 7 9.51 13.63 -15.67
N ASP A 8 9.76 13.51 -16.97
CA ASP A 8 10.59 14.45 -17.74
C ASP A 8 9.99 15.88 -17.76
N CYS A 9 8.65 16.01 -17.83
CA CYS A 9 7.98 17.29 -17.69
C CYS A 9 8.17 17.87 -16.29
N TRP A 10 7.96 17.06 -15.25
CA TRP A 10 8.06 17.51 -13.86
C TRP A 10 9.48 17.93 -13.47
N LEU A 11 10.52 17.22 -13.92
CA LEU A 11 11.92 17.60 -13.69
C LEU A 11 12.26 18.96 -14.31
N ARG A 12 11.73 19.26 -15.51
CA ARG A 12 11.88 20.56 -16.18
C ARG A 12 11.20 21.68 -15.40
N GLU A 13 9.99 21.44 -14.87
CA GLU A 13 9.28 22.40 -14.03
C GLU A 13 10.05 22.73 -12.73
N LEU A 14 10.66 21.72 -12.11
CA LEU A 14 11.48 21.89 -10.92
C LEU A 14 12.83 22.59 -11.18
N LYS A 15 13.20 22.80 -12.45
CA LYS A 15 14.49 23.39 -12.87
C LYS A 15 15.70 22.70 -12.23
N LEU A 16 15.63 21.37 -12.06
CA LEU A 16 16.73 20.59 -11.51
C LEU A 16 17.69 20.21 -12.63
N GLU A 17 18.95 20.61 -12.51
CA GLU A 17 20.04 20.05 -13.31
C GLU A 17 20.46 18.72 -12.69
N VAL A 18 20.22 17.63 -13.39
CA VAL A 18 20.47 16.27 -12.90
C VAL A 18 21.29 15.46 -13.90
N ASP A 19 22.38 14.87 -13.43
CA ASP A 19 23.13 13.86 -14.18
C ASP A 19 22.51 12.48 -13.93
N ILE A 20 21.79 11.98 -14.93
CA ILE A 20 21.08 10.71 -14.81
C ILE A 20 22.05 9.56 -15.03
N VAL A 21 22.31 8.78 -13.97
CA VAL A 21 23.21 7.62 -13.99
C VAL A 21 22.52 6.31 -14.39
N GLU A 22 21.23 6.18 -14.11
CA GLU A 22 20.47 4.95 -14.34
C GLU A 22 18.97 5.23 -14.55
N TYR A 23 18.33 4.42 -15.38
CA TYR A 23 16.88 4.37 -15.52
C TYR A 23 16.35 3.00 -15.11
N LEU A 24 15.52 2.96 -14.07
CA LEU A 24 14.80 1.76 -13.65
C LEU A 24 13.29 1.96 -13.82
N SER A 25 12.60 0.91 -14.25
CA SER A 25 11.14 0.88 -14.31
C SER A 25 10.62 -0.47 -13.83
N GLY A 26 9.45 -0.46 -13.22
CA GLY A 26 8.81 -1.67 -12.71
C GLY A 26 7.34 -1.42 -12.40
N VAL A 27 6.60 -2.51 -12.21
CA VAL A 27 5.18 -2.47 -11.84
C VAL A 27 5.07 -2.85 -10.37
N VAL A 28 4.36 -2.02 -9.59
CA VAL A 28 4.09 -2.30 -8.18
C VAL A 28 2.67 -2.86 -8.03
N PRO A 29 2.48 -4.09 -7.53
CA PRO A 29 1.16 -4.72 -7.43
C PRO A 29 0.39 -4.22 -6.21
N VAL A 30 -0.17 -3.01 -6.29
CA VAL A 30 -0.96 -2.35 -5.22
C VAL A 30 -2.46 -2.71 -5.23
N GLY A 31 -2.86 -3.73 -6.00
CA GLY A 31 -4.26 -4.16 -6.14
C GLY A 31 -4.79 -4.96 -4.95
N ARG A 32 -6.11 -5.17 -4.88
CA ARG A 32 -6.69 -6.18 -3.98
C ARG A 32 -6.63 -7.55 -4.65
N ARG A 33 -6.03 -8.52 -3.98
CA ARG A 33 -6.05 -9.93 -4.41
C ARG A 33 -6.29 -10.84 -3.21
N ASN A 34 -6.99 -11.95 -3.45
CA ASN A 34 -7.05 -13.03 -2.49
C ASN A 34 -5.72 -13.78 -2.51
N ILE A 35 -5.29 -14.28 -1.35
CA ILE A 35 -4.12 -15.15 -1.29
C ILE A 35 -4.44 -16.42 -2.05
N TYR A 36 -3.51 -16.85 -2.89
CA TYR A 36 -3.57 -18.16 -3.52
C TYR A 36 -3.54 -19.25 -2.43
N ASP A 37 -4.55 -20.11 -2.41
CA ASP A 37 -4.74 -21.16 -1.40
C ASP A 37 -4.56 -22.58 -1.96
N GLY A 38 -4.05 -22.70 -3.19
CA GLY A 38 -3.83 -23.98 -3.84
C GLY A 38 -2.83 -24.86 -3.09
N SER A 39 -2.99 -26.16 -3.25
CA SER A 39 -2.17 -27.13 -2.54
C SER A 39 -0.74 -27.16 -3.10
N ARG A 40 0.26 -26.99 -2.21
CA ARG A 40 1.73 -27.14 -2.45
C ARG A 40 2.48 -25.92 -3.01
N VAL A 41 1.84 -24.76 -3.15
CA VAL A 41 2.52 -23.53 -3.57
C VAL A 41 2.17 -22.40 -2.60
N LEU A 42 3.18 -21.70 -2.10
CA LEU A 42 3.03 -20.46 -1.35
C LEU A 42 3.64 -19.32 -2.17
N LEU A 43 2.84 -18.29 -2.42
CA LEU A 43 3.32 -17.06 -3.07
C LEU A 43 3.70 -16.06 -1.99
N VAL A 44 4.79 -15.30 -2.20
CA VAL A 44 5.30 -14.29 -1.26
C VAL A 44 5.61 -12.98 -2.00
N GLY A 45 5.77 -11.88 -1.27
CA GLY A 45 6.13 -10.57 -1.82
C GLY A 45 5.22 -10.11 -2.97
N ASP A 46 5.82 -9.58 -4.03
CA ASP A 46 5.10 -9.07 -5.20
C ASP A 46 4.33 -10.17 -5.95
N ALA A 47 4.86 -11.41 -5.97
CA ALA A 47 4.15 -12.55 -6.56
C ALA A 47 2.82 -12.83 -5.84
N ALA A 48 2.72 -12.51 -4.55
CA ALA A 48 1.49 -12.57 -3.77
C ALA A 48 0.71 -11.25 -3.74
N SER A 49 1.16 -10.21 -4.46
CA SER A 49 0.56 -8.86 -4.46
C SER A 49 0.45 -8.26 -3.05
N LEU A 50 1.52 -8.38 -2.25
CA LEU A 50 1.55 -7.93 -0.85
C LEU A 50 2.11 -6.52 -0.65
N ALA A 51 2.36 -5.76 -1.71
CA ALA A 51 2.76 -4.36 -1.60
C ALA A 51 1.70 -3.55 -0.83
N ASN A 52 2.16 -2.60 0.00
CA ASN A 52 1.27 -1.69 0.70
C ASN A 52 0.47 -0.89 -0.34
N PRO A 53 -0.87 -0.94 -0.32
CA PRO A 53 -1.66 -0.36 -1.40
C PRO A 53 -1.56 1.16 -1.45
N LEU A 54 -1.28 1.83 -0.33
CA LEU A 54 -1.21 3.30 -0.25
C LEU A 54 0.19 3.81 -0.61
N THR A 55 1.25 3.20 -0.06
CA THR A 55 2.63 3.71 -0.23
C THR A 55 3.39 3.05 -1.38
N GLY A 56 2.94 1.88 -1.84
CA GLY A 56 3.70 1.04 -2.78
C GLY A 56 4.89 0.30 -2.15
N GLU A 57 5.14 0.45 -0.85
CA GLU A 57 6.23 -0.25 -0.15
C GLU A 57 5.98 -1.76 -0.14
N GLY A 58 6.97 -2.55 -0.55
CA GLY A 58 6.84 -4.01 -0.66
C GLY A 58 8.00 -4.80 -0.06
N ILE A 59 9.12 -4.18 0.31
CA ILE A 59 10.33 -4.87 0.78
C ILE A 59 10.08 -5.54 2.12
N CYS A 60 9.58 -4.79 3.10
CA CYS A 60 9.23 -5.32 4.42
C CYS A 60 8.16 -6.41 4.30
N ASN A 61 7.20 -6.24 3.39
CA ASN A 61 6.16 -7.24 3.18
C ASN A 61 6.70 -8.50 2.48
N ALA A 62 7.64 -8.38 1.55
CA ALA A 62 8.30 -9.51 0.91
C ALA A 62 9.11 -10.32 1.93
N ILE A 63 9.90 -9.65 2.78
CA ILE A 63 10.68 -10.31 3.83
C ILE A 63 9.77 -11.04 4.82
N ASN A 64 8.74 -10.37 5.33
CA ASN A 64 7.83 -10.96 6.32
C ASN A 64 7.02 -12.13 5.75
N SER A 65 6.51 -12.01 4.52
CA SER A 65 5.79 -13.10 3.86
C SER A 65 6.70 -14.29 3.55
N GLY A 66 7.93 -14.04 3.08
CA GLY A 66 8.95 -15.08 2.90
C GLY A 66 9.23 -15.84 4.20
N ARG A 67 9.40 -15.12 5.31
CA ARG A 67 9.60 -15.71 6.63
C ARG A 67 8.43 -16.60 7.05
N TRP A 68 7.19 -16.12 6.98
CA TRP A 68 6.02 -16.92 7.36
C TRP A 68 5.81 -18.14 6.46
N ALA A 69 6.18 -18.05 5.17
CA ALA A 69 6.16 -19.19 4.27
C ALA A 69 7.17 -20.26 4.71
N GLY A 70 8.39 -19.84 5.07
CA GLY A 70 9.41 -20.74 5.63
C GLY A 70 8.97 -21.39 6.95
N GLU A 71 8.38 -20.61 7.86
CA GLU A 71 7.81 -21.13 9.12
C GLU A 71 6.70 -22.16 8.87
N ALA A 72 5.81 -21.89 7.90
CA ALA A 72 4.73 -22.82 7.52
C ALA A 72 5.29 -24.16 7.00
N VAL A 73 6.30 -24.11 6.12
CA VAL A 73 6.98 -25.30 5.58
C VAL A 73 7.73 -26.05 6.69
N TYR A 74 8.40 -25.34 7.59
CA TYR A 74 9.07 -25.97 8.73
C TYR A 74 8.08 -26.73 9.63
N HIS A 75 6.96 -26.10 10.00
CA HIS A 75 5.93 -26.75 10.81
C HIS A 75 5.32 -27.98 10.12
N PHE A 76 5.16 -27.93 8.80
CA PHE A 76 4.73 -29.07 8.00
C PHE A 76 5.67 -30.26 8.12
N LEU A 77 6.98 -30.01 7.95
CA LEU A 77 8.01 -31.06 7.98
C LEU A 77 8.08 -31.75 9.34
N LEU A 78 7.78 -31.03 10.42
CA LEU A 78 7.73 -31.60 11.77
C LEU A 78 6.45 -32.39 12.06
N SER A 79 5.28 -31.90 11.61
CA SER A 79 3.98 -32.47 12.00
C SER A 79 3.43 -33.51 11.03
N GLY A 80 3.92 -33.52 9.78
CA GLY A 80 3.41 -34.35 8.68
C GLY A 80 2.03 -33.92 8.14
N ARG A 81 1.40 -32.87 8.69
CA ARG A 81 0.03 -32.47 8.36
C ARG A 81 -0.03 -31.40 7.27
N LYS A 82 -0.37 -31.81 6.04
CA LYS A 82 -0.43 -30.93 4.85
C LYS A 82 -1.42 -29.76 4.97
N SER A 83 -2.54 -29.96 5.66
CA SER A 83 -3.57 -28.92 5.84
C SER A 83 -3.12 -27.78 6.76
N ASP A 84 -2.01 -27.94 7.48
CA ASP A 84 -1.50 -26.93 8.41
C ASP A 84 -0.70 -25.82 7.71
N VAL A 85 -0.11 -26.11 6.54
CA VAL A 85 0.82 -25.20 5.86
C VAL A 85 0.11 -23.95 5.34
N ASN A 86 -0.86 -24.15 4.45
CA ASN A 86 -1.61 -23.05 3.85
C ASN A 86 -2.34 -22.27 4.92
N ARG A 87 -2.94 -22.96 5.90
CA ARG A 87 -3.66 -22.32 7.00
C ARG A 87 -2.77 -21.40 7.83
N TYR A 88 -1.57 -21.86 8.22
CA TYR A 88 -0.63 -21.04 8.98
C TYR A 88 -0.22 -19.78 8.22
N TYR A 89 0.23 -19.96 6.98
CA TYR A 89 0.69 -18.85 6.14
C TYR A 89 -0.43 -17.84 5.86
N ILE A 90 -1.60 -18.33 5.42
CA ILE A 90 -2.76 -17.51 5.08
C ILE A 90 -3.25 -16.73 6.31
N ASP A 91 -3.27 -17.33 7.51
CA ASP A 91 -3.66 -16.61 8.73
C ASP A 91 -2.69 -15.46 9.04
N LYS A 92 -1.37 -15.73 9.00
CA LYS A 92 -0.34 -14.72 9.25
C LYS A 92 -0.45 -13.54 8.28
N VAL A 93 -0.54 -13.81 6.97
CA VAL A 93 -0.66 -12.76 5.96
C VAL A 93 -1.99 -12.01 6.08
N ASN A 94 -3.10 -12.73 6.29
CA ASN A 94 -4.41 -12.09 6.46
C ASN A 94 -4.43 -11.13 7.65
N ARG A 95 -3.93 -11.60 8.81
CA ARG A 95 -3.96 -10.84 10.06
C ARG A 95 -3.05 -9.62 10.00
N ASN A 96 -1.83 -9.79 9.50
CA ASN A 96 -0.78 -8.78 9.60
C ASN A 96 -0.67 -7.88 8.37
N MET A 97 -1.21 -8.28 7.21
CA MET A 97 -1.12 -7.50 5.97
C MET A 97 -2.50 -7.20 5.37
N LEU A 98 -3.28 -8.22 5.00
CA LEU A 98 -4.50 -7.97 4.21
C LEU A 98 -5.58 -7.22 4.99
N LYS A 99 -5.83 -7.57 6.25
CA LYS A 99 -6.81 -6.87 7.10
C LYS A 99 -6.44 -5.38 7.28
N PRO A 100 -5.21 -5.02 7.68
CA PRO A 100 -4.77 -3.61 7.70
C PRO A 100 -4.86 -2.92 6.33
N ASN A 101 -4.43 -3.61 5.26
CA ASN A 101 -4.41 -3.04 3.91
C ASN A 101 -5.79 -2.68 3.37
N ARG A 102 -6.88 -3.27 3.88
CA ARG A 102 -8.25 -2.87 3.50
C ARG A 102 -8.49 -1.37 3.72
N ARG A 103 -8.06 -0.83 4.86
CA ARG A 103 -8.22 0.61 5.18
C ARG A 103 -7.36 1.48 4.27
N LEU A 104 -6.12 1.07 4.03
CA LEU A 104 -5.19 1.79 3.16
C LEU A 104 -5.68 1.82 1.70
N TYR A 105 -6.24 0.71 1.22
CA TYR A 105 -6.87 0.63 -0.11
C TYR A 105 -8.05 1.59 -0.25
N MET A 106 -8.91 1.67 0.76
CA MET A 106 -10.03 2.63 0.77
C MET A 106 -9.52 4.07 0.71
N ILE A 107 -8.50 4.42 1.51
CA ILE A 107 -7.91 5.75 1.53
C ILE A 107 -7.32 6.10 0.16
N ARG A 108 -6.57 5.19 -0.46
CA ARG A 108 -6.01 5.40 -1.78
C ARG A 108 -7.08 5.64 -2.83
N ASN A 109 -8.12 4.79 -2.87
CA ASN A 109 -9.20 4.93 -3.83
C ASN A 109 -9.97 6.24 -3.62
N TRP A 110 -10.18 6.66 -2.36
CA TRP A 110 -10.73 7.98 -2.08
C TRP A 110 -9.81 9.09 -2.60
N PHE A 111 -8.51 9.02 -2.33
CA PHE A 111 -7.53 10.01 -2.77
C PHE A 111 -7.49 10.16 -4.30
N TYR A 112 -7.56 9.07 -5.05
CA TYR A 112 -7.60 9.09 -6.52
C TYR A 112 -8.87 9.73 -7.11
N ASN A 113 -9.93 9.91 -6.32
CA ASN A 113 -11.17 10.55 -6.75
C ASN A 113 -11.26 12.03 -6.33
N LEU A 114 -10.22 12.59 -5.72
CA LEU A 114 -10.19 14.00 -5.34
C LEU A 114 -9.81 14.89 -6.53
N SER A 115 -10.44 16.06 -6.61
CA SER A 115 -10.00 17.12 -7.50
C SER A 115 -8.72 17.78 -7.00
N GLU A 116 -7.98 18.42 -7.91
CA GLU A 116 -6.76 19.19 -7.58
C GLU A 116 -7.00 20.20 -6.44
N LYS A 117 -8.11 20.96 -6.51
CA LYS A 117 -8.51 21.92 -5.46
C LYS A 117 -8.74 21.26 -4.10
N GLU A 118 -9.24 20.03 -4.07
CA GLU A 118 -9.41 19.29 -2.82
C GLU A 118 -8.06 18.83 -2.27
N VAL A 119 -7.15 18.35 -3.12
CA VAL A 119 -5.78 18.00 -2.73
C VAL A 119 -5.05 19.20 -2.15
N GLU A 120 -5.10 20.37 -2.80
CA GLU A 120 -4.49 21.61 -2.30
C GLU A 120 -5.02 21.99 -0.90
N ARG A 121 -6.34 21.92 -0.70
CA ARG A 121 -6.96 22.19 0.61
C ARG A 121 -6.43 21.24 1.68
N ILE A 122 -6.28 19.96 1.36
CA ILE A 122 -5.72 18.96 2.28
C ILE A 122 -4.29 19.33 2.65
N VAL A 123 -3.45 19.69 1.67
CA VAL A 123 -2.06 20.09 1.90
C VAL A 123 -1.98 21.33 2.80
N VAL A 124 -2.80 22.35 2.56
CA VAL A 124 -2.86 23.55 3.42
C VAL A 124 -3.28 23.20 4.85
N LEU A 125 -4.26 22.32 5.02
CA LEU A 125 -4.71 21.87 6.35
C LEU A 125 -3.64 21.05 7.07
N LEU A 126 -2.94 20.17 6.34
CA LEU A 126 -1.80 19.41 6.88
C LEU A 126 -0.68 20.34 7.32
N LYS A 127 -0.32 21.34 6.50
CA LYS A 127 0.69 22.34 6.84
C LYS A 127 0.32 23.07 8.13
N LYS A 128 -0.91 23.57 8.25
CA LYS A 128 -1.40 24.20 9.49
C LYS A 128 -1.37 23.25 10.69
N ALA A 129 -1.66 21.98 10.50
CA ALA A 129 -1.60 21.00 11.59
C ALA A 129 -0.17 20.70 12.04
N ILE A 130 0.79 20.72 11.10
CA ILE A 130 2.22 20.53 11.35
C ILE A 130 2.82 21.78 12.02
N ASP A 131 2.50 22.97 11.53
CA ASP A 131 3.04 24.22 12.08
C ASP A 131 2.58 24.46 13.53
N ASN A 132 1.44 23.87 13.92
CA ASN A 132 0.85 24.03 15.26
C ASN A 132 1.13 22.86 16.22
N ARG A 133 1.88 21.81 15.82
CA ARG A 133 2.21 20.64 16.68
C ARG A 133 3.57 20.05 16.35
N HIS A 134 4.26 19.50 17.34
CA HIS A 134 5.45 18.68 17.07
C HIS A 134 5.06 17.47 16.20
N PHE A 135 5.83 17.20 15.13
CA PHE A 135 5.54 16.15 14.13
C PHE A 135 5.16 14.78 14.73
N ARG A 136 5.70 14.44 15.91
CA ARG A 136 5.41 13.19 16.63
C ARG A 136 3.96 13.03 17.10
N GLU A 137 3.21 14.13 17.20
CA GLU A 137 1.82 14.12 17.69
C GLU A 137 0.79 14.04 16.55
N ILE A 138 1.26 14.05 15.30
CA ILE A 138 0.38 14.14 14.14
C ILE A 138 -0.07 12.73 13.72
N ASN A 139 -1.30 12.41 14.08
CA ASN A 139 -1.96 11.22 13.56
C ASN A 139 -2.51 11.52 12.15
N ILE A 140 -1.73 11.24 11.11
CA ILE A 140 -2.13 11.42 9.71
C ILE A 140 -3.46 10.73 9.40
N MET A 141 -3.70 9.56 10.00
CA MET A 141 -4.95 8.82 9.80
C MET A 141 -6.16 9.58 10.37
N SER A 142 -6.01 10.31 11.47
CA SER A 142 -7.11 11.13 12.02
C SER A 142 -7.37 12.37 11.14
N ILE A 143 -6.33 12.94 10.53
CA ILE A 143 -6.48 14.06 9.59
C ILE A 143 -7.20 13.58 8.33
N LEU A 144 -6.72 12.48 7.73
CA LEU A 144 -7.36 11.86 6.57
C LEU A 144 -8.80 11.46 6.87
N TYR A 145 -9.08 10.87 8.04
CA TYR A 145 -10.45 10.49 8.44
C TYR A 145 -11.38 11.71 8.59
N ASN A 146 -10.91 12.80 9.20
CA ASN A 146 -11.69 14.05 9.30
C ASN A 146 -11.98 14.67 7.92
N LEU A 147 -11.05 14.56 6.98
CA LEU A 147 -11.23 15.05 5.61
C LEU A 147 -12.21 14.18 4.82
N ILE A 148 -12.10 12.87 4.95
CA ILE A 148 -13.01 11.85 4.39
C ILE A 148 -14.44 12.10 4.87
N LEU A 149 -14.64 12.37 6.17
CA LEU A 149 -15.96 12.65 6.76
C LEU A 149 -16.53 14.01 6.33
N LYS A 150 -15.69 15.04 6.14
CA LYS A 150 -16.13 16.38 5.71
C LYS A 150 -16.40 16.47 4.20
N HIS A 151 -15.88 15.54 3.41
CA HIS A 151 -16.08 15.46 1.96
C HIS A 151 -16.53 14.04 1.53
N PRO A 152 -17.74 13.60 1.93
CA PRO A 152 -18.21 12.22 1.73
C PRO A 152 -18.51 11.86 0.26
N GLY A 153 -18.62 12.86 -0.64
CA GLY A 153 -18.98 12.66 -2.04
C GLY A 153 -18.01 11.79 -2.86
N GLY A 154 -16.76 11.62 -2.40
CA GLY A 154 -15.79 10.67 -2.97
C GLY A 154 -15.87 9.27 -2.34
N VAL A 155 -16.26 9.18 -1.07
CA VAL A 155 -16.30 7.92 -0.30
C VAL A 155 -17.48 7.05 -0.75
N ILE A 156 -18.65 7.65 -0.95
CA ILE A 156 -19.89 6.95 -1.31
C ILE A 156 -19.77 6.24 -2.67
N ARG A 157 -18.98 6.76 -3.62
CA ARG A 157 -18.75 6.12 -4.93
C ARG A 157 -17.76 4.96 -4.91
N SER A 158 -16.87 4.90 -3.90
CA SER A 158 -15.87 3.85 -3.75
C SER A 158 -16.38 2.60 -3.01
N PHE A 159 -17.51 2.70 -2.31
CA PHE A 159 -18.11 1.61 -1.54
C PHE A 159 -18.94 0.62 -2.40
N TRP A 160 -19.30 1.01 -3.63
CA TRP A 160 -20.20 0.26 -4.52
C TRP A 160 -19.52 -0.25 -5.81
N ARG A 161 -18.18 -0.37 -5.85
CA ARG A 161 -17.44 -0.97 -6.97
C ARG A 161 -16.42 -1.99 -6.49
#